data_AF-A0A0C9VYA2-F1
#
_entry.id   AF-A0A0C9VYA2-F1
#
_cell.length_a   1.000
_cell.length_b   1.000
_cell.length_c   1.000
_cell.angle_alpha   90.00
_cell.angle_beta   90.00
_cell.angle_gamma   90.00
#
_symmetry.space_group_name_H-M   'P 1'
#
loop_
_entity.id
_entity.type
_entity.pdbx_description
1 polymer ?
#
loop_
_entity_poly.entity_id
_entity_poly.type
_entity_poly.pdbx_seq_one_letter_code
_entity_poly.pdbx_strand_id
1 'polypeptide(L)'
;MVSISYSYHSLIEQLEAGMNIGDVLKPTPALWILHIDPILLRDGVATTLLTIQYNLFLGTLAKFIRQTEDLSQLTEDLLTFKTLGQFCLTELGRGLDIYNMRTTATRLDSGDFDLHTPTQQDAKSVKN
;
A
#
# COMPACT_ATOMS: atom_id res chain seq x y z
N MET A 1 0.92 -26.24 -14.20
CA MET A 1 -0.40 -25.62 -13.95
C MET A 1 -0.91 -25.92 -12.55
N VAL A 2 -0.88 -27.17 -12.09
CA VAL A 2 -1.29 -27.59 -10.73
C VAL A 2 -0.57 -26.83 -9.60
N SER A 3 0.75 -26.67 -9.65
CA SER A 3 1.53 -25.99 -8.58
C SER A 3 1.21 -24.51 -8.37
N ILE A 4 0.77 -23.78 -9.39
CA ILE A 4 0.47 -22.35 -9.26
C ILE A 4 -0.86 -22.16 -8.51
N SER A 5 -1.86 -22.98 -8.82
CA SER A 5 -3.16 -22.97 -8.13
C SER A 5 -3.03 -23.26 -6.63
N TYR A 6 -2.14 -24.18 -6.24
CA TYR A 6 -1.87 -24.47 -4.83
C TYR A 6 -1.23 -23.28 -4.10
N SER A 7 -0.31 -22.56 -4.73
CA SER A 7 0.34 -21.39 -4.11
C SER A 7 -0.59 -20.19 -3.98
N TYR A 8 -1.54 -19.99 -4.89
CA TYR A 8 -2.59 -18.98 -4.65
C TYR A 8 -3.50 -19.38 -3.50
N HIS A 9 -3.81 -20.67 -3.36
CA HIS A 9 -4.63 -21.15 -2.26
C HIS A 9 -3.97 -20.90 -0.90
N SER A 10 -2.67 -21.19 -0.74
CA SER A 10 -1.94 -20.92 0.50
C SER A 10 -1.88 -19.44 0.85
N LEU A 11 -1.72 -18.56 -0.15
CA LEU A 11 -1.76 -17.11 0.07
C LEU A 11 -3.15 -16.64 0.49
N ILE A 12 -4.20 -17.15 -0.15
CA ILE A 12 -5.59 -16.82 0.21
C ILE A 12 -5.88 -17.26 1.66
N GLU A 13 -5.49 -18.49 2.04
CA GLU A 13 -5.65 -18.97 3.42
C GLU A 13 -4.94 -18.06 4.44
N GLN A 14 -3.74 -17.56 4.12
CA GLN A 14 -3.02 -16.62 4.98
C GLN A 14 -3.71 -15.26 5.08
N LEU A 15 -4.30 -14.77 3.98
CA LEU A 15 -5.10 -13.54 3.98
C LEU A 15 -6.40 -13.72 4.78
N GLU A 16 -7.05 -14.87 4.67
CA GLU A 16 -8.26 -15.24 5.41
C GLU A 16 -8.00 -15.48 6.91
N ALA A 17 -6.81 -15.97 7.27
CA ALA A 17 -6.38 -16.08 8.67
C ALA A 17 -6.33 -14.71 9.39
N GLY A 18 -6.30 -13.63 8.62
CA GLY A 18 -6.53 -12.27 9.09
C GLY A 18 -5.27 -11.60 9.60
N MET A 19 -4.85 -10.53 8.93
CA MET A 19 -3.82 -9.61 9.42
C MET A 19 -4.49 -8.43 10.13
N ASN A 20 -3.91 -7.97 11.24
CA ASN A 20 -4.34 -6.71 11.85
C ASN A 20 -3.29 -5.61 11.63
N ILE A 21 -3.70 -4.36 11.84
CA ILE A 21 -2.81 -3.21 11.63
C ILE A 21 -1.59 -3.21 12.58
N GLY A 22 -1.69 -3.88 13.73
CA GLY A 22 -0.59 -4.08 14.66
C GLY A 22 0.52 -4.96 14.09
N ASP A 23 0.17 -5.99 13.30
CA ASP A 23 1.13 -6.84 12.60
C ASP A 23 1.95 -6.07 11.58
N VAL A 24 1.33 -5.07 10.94
CA VAL A 24 2.01 -4.15 10.00
C VAL A 24 2.86 -3.13 10.76
N LEU A 25 2.31 -2.52 11.82
CA LEU A 25 3.02 -1.49 12.60
C LEU A 25 4.28 -2.04 13.28
N LYS A 26 4.19 -3.28 13.76
CA LYS A 26 5.28 -4.01 14.40
C LYS A 26 5.45 -5.33 13.64
N PRO A 27 6.21 -5.36 12.52
CA PRO A 27 6.33 -6.50 11.61
C PRO A 27 6.43 -7.87 12.31
N THR A 28 5.27 -8.48 12.59
CA THR A 28 5.17 -9.77 13.31
C THR A 28 5.44 -10.91 12.33
N PRO A 29 5.64 -12.15 12.81
CA PRO A 29 5.76 -13.31 11.93
C PRO A 29 4.62 -13.44 10.90
N ALA A 30 3.41 -12.96 11.19
CA ALA A 30 2.30 -12.98 10.24
C ALA A 30 2.61 -12.21 8.95
N LEU A 31 3.21 -11.02 9.06
CA LEU A 31 3.63 -10.23 7.89
C LEU A 31 4.76 -10.91 7.11
N TRP A 32 5.69 -11.54 7.83
CA TRP A 32 6.84 -12.22 7.20
C TRP A 32 6.42 -13.50 6.48
N ILE A 33 5.54 -14.32 7.06
CA ILE A 33 4.99 -15.53 6.45
C ILE A 33 4.36 -15.19 5.09
N LEU A 34 3.59 -14.11 5.05
CA LEU A 34 2.95 -13.61 3.85
C LEU A 34 3.96 -13.15 2.77
N HIS A 35 5.10 -12.59 3.18
CA HIS A 35 6.17 -12.15 2.26
C HIS A 35 7.10 -13.27 1.77
N ILE A 36 7.10 -14.44 2.41
CA ILE A 36 7.91 -15.59 2.00
C ILE A 36 7.11 -16.65 1.25
N ASP A 37 5.81 -16.41 1.00
CA ASP A 37 4.99 -17.33 0.22
C ASP A 37 5.61 -17.51 -1.18
N PRO A 38 5.86 -18.77 -1.62
CA PRO A 38 6.46 -19.05 -2.93
C PRO A 38 5.72 -18.44 -4.12
N ILE A 39 4.44 -18.07 -3.99
CA ILE A 39 3.71 -17.36 -5.05
C ILE A 39 4.39 -16.05 -5.44
N LEU A 40 5.02 -15.36 -4.49
CA LEU A 40 5.67 -14.07 -4.75
C LEU A 40 6.95 -14.23 -5.60
N LEU A 41 7.55 -15.41 -5.62
CA LEU A 41 8.65 -15.70 -6.55
C LEU A 41 8.14 -16.02 -7.98
N ARG A 42 6.87 -16.40 -8.11
CA ARG A 42 6.28 -16.84 -9.39
C ARG A 42 5.42 -15.77 -10.06
N ASP A 43 4.76 -14.93 -9.27
CA ASP A 43 3.87 -13.87 -9.73
C ASP A 43 4.36 -12.51 -9.25
N GLY A 44 4.97 -11.76 -10.18
CA GLY A 44 5.44 -10.40 -9.92
C GLY A 44 4.29 -9.41 -9.66
N VAL A 45 3.09 -9.66 -10.17
CA VAL A 45 1.91 -8.83 -9.92
C VAL A 45 1.45 -9.01 -8.48
N ALA A 46 1.27 -10.25 -8.03
CA ALA A 46 0.94 -10.55 -6.63
C ALA A 46 1.97 -9.94 -5.67
N THR A 47 3.27 -10.08 -5.99
CA THR A 47 4.37 -9.48 -5.22
C THR A 47 4.26 -7.96 -5.13
N THR A 48 4.00 -7.31 -6.26
CA THR A 48 3.89 -5.85 -6.33
C THR A 48 2.70 -5.36 -5.52
N LEU A 49 1.52 -5.97 -5.72
CA LEU A 49 0.29 -5.61 -4.99
C LEU A 49 0.46 -5.79 -3.48
N LEU A 50 0.98 -6.94 -3.06
CA LEU A 50 1.19 -7.27 -1.66
C LEU A 50 2.19 -6.32 -0.99
N THR A 51 3.32 -6.04 -1.66
CA THR A 51 4.35 -5.13 -1.15
C THR A 51 3.84 -3.69 -1.06
N ILE A 52 3.11 -3.20 -2.08
CA ILE A 52 2.53 -1.86 -2.05
C ILE A 52 1.49 -1.76 -0.93
N GLN A 53 0.60 -2.75 -0.80
CA GLN A 53 -0.49 -2.76 0.18
C GLN A 53 0.06 -2.75 1.61
N TYR A 54 0.85 -3.75 1.99
CA TYR A 54 1.25 -3.93 3.39
C TYR A 54 2.47 -3.09 3.77
N ASN A 55 3.46 -2.93 2.89
CA ASN A 55 4.72 -2.29 3.29
C ASN A 55 4.68 -0.78 3.08
N LEU A 56 4.17 -0.33 1.93
CA LEU A 56 4.18 1.09 1.61
C LEU A 56 2.94 1.79 2.17
N PHE A 57 1.74 1.34 1.78
CA PHE A 57 0.50 2.02 2.13
C PHE A 57 0.13 1.80 3.59
N LEU A 58 -0.18 0.56 3.99
CA LEU A 58 -0.54 0.23 5.37
C LEU A 58 0.62 0.50 6.34
N GLY A 59 1.87 0.25 5.95
CA GLY A 59 3.05 0.61 6.74
C GLY A 59 3.17 2.12 7.04
N THR A 60 2.68 2.97 6.13
CA THR A 60 2.56 4.41 6.37
C THR A 60 1.35 4.70 7.25
N LEU A 61 0.17 4.19 6.87
CA LEU A 61 -1.10 4.47 7.53
C LEU A 61 -1.14 4.00 9.00
N ALA A 62 -0.53 2.85 9.31
CA ALA A 62 -0.47 2.26 10.65
C ALA A 62 0.14 3.20 11.70
N LYS A 63 1.00 4.14 11.28
CA LYS A 63 1.61 5.14 12.17
C LYS A 63 0.61 6.20 12.63
N PHE A 64 -0.45 6.43 11.86
CA PHE A 64 -1.41 7.51 12.05
C PHE A 64 -2.79 7.01 12.53
N ILE A 65 -3.18 5.75 12.25
CA ILE A 65 -4.48 5.17 12.62
C ILE A 65 -4.82 5.26 14.12
N ARG A 66 -3.82 5.20 15.01
CA ARG A 66 -4.07 5.30 16.47
C ARG A 66 -4.65 6.64 16.91
N GLN A 67 -4.70 7.63 16.02
CA GLN A 67 -5.15 8.99 16.31
C GLN A 67 -6.57 9.27 15.79
N THR A 68 -7.20 8.34 15.05
CA THR A 68 -8.47 8.60 14.35
C THR A 68 -9.40 7.37 14.35
N GLU A 69 -10.52 7.43 15.06
CA GLU A 69 -11.53 6.35 15.06
C GLU A 69 -12.22 6.18 13.69
N ASP A 70 -12.29 7.26 12.90
CA ASP A 70 -12.97 7.33 11.60
C ASP A 70 -12.38 6.42 10.51
N LEU A 71 -11.18 5.87 10.71
CA LEU A 71 -10.49 5.04 9.70
C LEU A 71 -10.61 3.53 9.93
N SER A 72 -11.34 3.10 10.96
CA SER A 72 -11.47 1.69 11.34
C SER A 72 -11.98 0.81 10.18
N GLN A 73 -13.10 1.16 9.55
CA GLN A 73 -13.65 0.39 8.42
C GLN A 73 -12.71 0.38 7.22
N LEU A 74 -12.14 1.54 6.86
CA LEU A 74 -11.17 1.62 5.76
C LEU A 74 -9.95 0.75 6.04
N THR A 75 -9.47 0.71 7.28
CA THR A 75 -8.35 -0.14 7.70
C THR A 75 -8.66 -1.62 7.50
N GLU A 76 -9.85 -2.07 7.90
CA GLU A 76 -10.29 -3.44 7.69
C GLU A 76 -10.40 -3.77 6.19
N ASP A 77 -10.98 -2.87 5.40
CA ASP A 77 -11.12 -3.06 3.96
C ASP A 77 -9.76 -3.12 3.24
N LEU A 78 -8.77 -2.36 3.71
CA LEU A 78 -7.40 -2.43 3.22
C LEU A 78 -6.69 -3.72 3.64
N LEU A 79 -6.84 -4.15 4.90
CA LEU A 79 -6.22 -5.38 5.39
C LEU A 79 -6.75 -6.63 4.68
N THR A 80 -7.99 -6.58 4.20
CA THR A 80 -8.69 -7.67 3.50
C THR A 80 -8.69 -7.53 1.97
N PHE A 81 -7.95 -6.56 1.41
CA PHE A 81 -7.92 -6.26 -0.02
C PHE A 81 -9.28 -5.92 -0.67
N LYS A 82 -10.32 -5.60 0.11
CA LYS A 82 -11.55 -4.99 -0.42
C LYS A 82 -11.28 -3.61 -1.01
N THR A 83 -10.30 -2.90 -0.44
CA THR A 83 -9.75 -1.66 -0.97
C THR A 83 -8.25 -1.83 -1.22
N LEU A 84 -7.77 -1.35 -2.37
CA LEU A 84 -6.36 -1.32 -2.71
C LEU A 84 -5.75 0.05 -2.37
N GLY A 85 -4.84 0.06 -1.41
CA GLY A 85 -4.00 1.21 -1.11
C GLY A 85 -2.88 1.33 -2.13
N GLN A 86 -2.50 2.55 -2.50
CA GLN A 86 -1.42 2.81 -3.45
C GLN A 86 -0.50 3.90 -2.92
N PHE A 87 0.81 3.73 -3.13
CA PHE A 87 1.83 4.67 -2.66
C PHE A 87 2.35 5.53 -3.80
N CYS A 88 1.64 6.63 -4.07
CA CYS A 88 1.90 7.52 -5.21
C CYS A 88 2.98 8.56 -4.89
N LEU A 89 4.23 8.13 -4.75
CA LEU A 89 5.34 9.04 -4.44
C LEU A 89 5.93 9.69 -5.70
N THR A 90 6.49 8.87 -6.59
CA THR A 90 7.23 9.28 -7.79
C THR A 90 6.40 10.13 -8.74
N GLU A 91 7.00 11.20 -9.26
CA GLU A 91 6.46 12.01 -10.35
C GLU A 91 7.18 11.68 -11.67
N LEU A 92 6.52 11.90 -12.80
CA LEU A 92 7.09 11.66 -14.14
C LEU A 92 8.48 12.30 -14.30
N GLY A 93 8.59 13.58 -13.92
CA GLY A 93 9.83 14.35 -13.97
C GLY A 93 10.79 14.06 -12.82
N ARG A 94 10.32 13.47 -11.70
CA ARG A 94 11.09 13.40 -10.43
C ARG A 94 10.88 12.07 -9.71
N GLY A 95 11.91 11.23 -9.73
CA GLY A 95 11.93 9.96 -8.98
C GLY A 95 13.06 9.84 -7.95
N LEU A 96 14.19 10.52 -8.19
CA LEU A 96 15.35 10.51 -7.28
C LEU A 96 15.52 11.83 -6.52
N ASP A 97 14.63 12.81 -6.77
CA ASP A 97 14.67 14.14 -6.17
C ASP A 97 13.33 14.44 -5.48
N ILE A 98 13.15 13.83 -4.31
CA ILE A 98 11.93 13.94 -3.51
C ILE A 98 11.73 15.36 -2.96
N TYR A 99 12.82 16.09 -2.68
CA TYR A 99 12.77 17.42 -2.11
C TYR A 99 12.15 18.44 -3.06
N ASN A 100 12.26 18.22 -4.36
CA ASN A 100 11.71 19.10 -5.38
C ASN A 100 10.43 18.56 -6.05
N MET A 101 9.71 17.62 -5.41
CA MET A 101 8.37 17.24 -5.84
C MET A 101 7.46 18.46 -5.92
N ARG A 102 6.55 18.45 -6.90
CA ARG A 102 5.72 19.62 -7.23
C ARG A 102 4.24 19.40 -7.04
N THR A 103 3.78 18.17 -6.81
CA THR A 103 2.43 17.97 -6.32
C THR A 103 2.28 18.64 -4.96
N THR A 104 1.24 19.46 -4.78
CA THR A 104 0.97 20.16 -3.53
C THR A 104 -0.32 19.67 -2.90
N ALA A 105 -0.37 19.69 -1.57
CA ALA A 105 -1.59 19.55 -0.80
C ALA A 105 -1.79 20.85 0.00
N THR A 106 -2.68 21.72 -0.48
CA THR A 106 -2.93 23.02 0.15
C THR A 106 -4.16 22.93 1.03
N ARG A 107 -4.01 23.17 2.34
CA ARG A 107 -5.15 23.21 3.26
C ARG A 107 -6.00 24.46 2.97
N LEU A 108 -7.29 24.27 2.74
CA LEU A 108 -8.27 25.31 2.49
C LEU A 108 -8.86 25.83 3.80
N ASP A 109 -9.52 26.99 3.75
CA ASP A 109 -10.21 27.58 4.91
C ASP A 109 -11.34 26.68 5.43
N SER A 110 -11.95 25.86 4.55
CA SER A 110 -12.95 24.85 4.93
C SER A 110 -12.38 23.72 5.80
N GLY A 111 -11.06 23.54 5.80
CA GLY A 111 -10.38 22.38 6.40
C GLY A 111 -10.08 21.26 5.41
N ASP A 112 -10.61 21.32 4.19
CA ASP A 112 -10.29 20.37 3.11
C ASP A 112 -8.86 20.61 2.57
N PHE A 113 -8.41 19.71 1.69
CA PHE A 113 -7.15 19.85 0.95
C PHE A 113 -7.39 19.94 -0.55
N ASP A 114 -6.80 20.94 -1.19
CA ASP A 114 -6.63 20.99 -2.65
C ASP A 114 -5.36 20.21 -3.03
N LEU A 115 -5.55 19.09 -3.73
CA LEU A 115 -4.48 18.27 -4.28
C LEU A 115 -4.20 18.69 -5.73
N HIS A 116 -3.10 19.39 -5.94
CA HIS A 116 -2.80 20.01 -7.23
C HIS A 116 -1.56 19.41 -7.90
N THR A 117 -1.68 19.15 -9.21
CA THR A 117 -0.58 18.72 -10.09
C THR A 117 -0.35 19.82 -11.13
N PRO A 118 0.69 20.68 -10.98
CA PRO A 118 0.83 21.89 -11.78
C PRO A 118 1.11 21.64 -13.27
N THR A 119 1.90 20.61 -13.58
CA THR A 119 2.29 20.26 -14.94
C THR A 119 2.24 18.75 -15.18
N GLN A 120 2.24 18.32 -16.44
CA GLN A 120 2.31 16.89 -16.78
C GLN A 120 3.55 16.19 -16.22
N GLN A 121 4.65 16.92 -16.03
CA GLN A 121 5.88 16.38 -15.42
C GLN A 121 5.72 16.09 -13.93
N ASP A 122 4.71 16.66 -13.28
CA ASP A 122 4.47 16.49 -11.85
C ASP A 122 3.44 15.36 -11.59
N ALA A 123 2.89 14.75 -12.65
CA ALA A 123 1.94 13.65 -12.54
C ALA A 123 2.59 12.42 -11.89
N LYS A 124 1.83 11.70 -11.06
CA LYS A 124 2.30 10.48 -10.39
C LYS A 124 2.53 9.36 -11.41
N SER A 125 3.69 8.72 -11.35
CA SER A 125 4.12 7.73 -12.34
C SER A 125 5.10 6.73 -11.72
N VAL A 126 5.02 5.48 -12.15
CA VAL A 126 6.09 4.49 -11.95
C VAL A 126 6.97 4.59 -13.20
N LYS A 127 8.22 5.03 -13.06
CA LYS A 127 9.10 5.23 -14.23
C LYS A 127 9.33 3.88 -14.93
N ASN A 128 9.13 3.87 -16.25
CA ASN A 128 9.50 2.76 -17.14
C ASN A 128 11.00 2.79 -17.45
#